data_AF-K2R1Z9-F1
#
_entry.id   AF-K2R1Z9-F1
#
_cell.length_a   1.000
_cell.length_b   1.000
_cell.length_c   1.000
_cell.angle_alpha   90.00
_cell.angle_beta   90.00
_cell.angle_gamma   90.00
#
_symmetry.space_group_name_H-M   'P 1'
#
loop_
_entity.id
_entity.type
_entity.pdbx_description
1 polymer ?
#
loop_
_entity_poly.entity_id
_entity_poly.type
_entity_poly.pdbx_seq_one_letter_code
_entity_poly.pdbx_strand_id
1 'polypeptide(L)'
;MLFLPLFTYAWINEPNLNGANHGEIAIATVWYPSGVREVLPVDSTSRAWDTSRSPKKGKLYFNEFQLDLSTKNSSFRVTKSTRDTVVVPIADYGL
;
A
#
# COMPACT_ATOMS: atom_id res chain seq x y z
N MET A 1 9.94 1.16 -29.41
CA MET A 1 9.42 2.08 -28.37
C MET A 1 9.63 1.38 -27.03
N LEU A 2 10.62 1.79 -26.23
CA LEU A 2 10.85 1.22 -24.90
C LEU A 2 9.82 1.81 -23.93
N PHE A 3 8.98 0.96 -23.34
CA PHE A 3 8.18 1.33 -22.17
C PHE A 3 9.13 1.36 -20.97
N LEU A 4 9.47 2.56 -20.50
CA LEU A 4 10.19 2.72 -19.25
C LEU A 4 9.21 2.55 -18.08
N PRO A 5 9.55 1.79 -17.04
CA PRO A 5 8.63 1.48 -15.96
C PRO A 5 8.35 2.71 -15.09
N LEU A 6 7.07 2.93 -14.78
CA LEU A 6 6.63 3.82 -13.72
C LEU A 6 6.87 3.13 -12.37
N PHE A 7 7.60 3.78 -11.47
CA PHE A 7 7.77 3.28 -10.10
C PHE A 7 6.89 4.10 -9.15
N THR A 8 6.08 3.40 -8.36
CA THR A 8 5.22 4.02 -7.35
C THR A 8 5.50 3.39 -6.00
N TYR A 9 5.80 4.22 -5.00
CA TYR A 9 5.89 3.81 -3.59
C TYR A 9 4.77 4.47 -2.80
N ALA A 10 3.91 3.68 -2.18
CA ALA A 10 2.80 4.18 -1.40
C ALA A 10 2.94 3.81 0.09
N TRP A 11 2.85 4.81 0.95
CA TRP A 11 2.65 4.60 2.38
C TRP A 11 1.16 4.59 2.66
N ILE A 12 0.63 3.40 2.95
CA ILE A 12 -0.71 3.23 3.53
C ILE A 12 -0.48 2.95 5.02
N ASN A 13 -1.26 3.61 5.87
CA ASN A 13 -1.11 3.54 7.33
C ASN A 13 -1.07 2.10 7.85
N GLU A 14 -0.46 1.95 9.03
CA GLU A 14 -0.34 0.67 9.70
C GLU A 14 -1.71 -0.02 9.83
N PRO A 15 -1.81 -1.31 9.49
CA PRO A 15 -3.01 -2.07 9.79
C PRO A 15 -3.19 -2.20 11.30
N ASN A 16 -4.45 -2.11 11.73
CA ASN A 16 -4.90 -2.30 13.10
C ASN A 16 -5.84 -3.51 13.19
N LEU A 17 -6.43 -3.73 14.37
CA LEU A 17 -7.32 -4.88 14.61
C LEU A 17 -8.63 -4.84 13.78
N ASN A 18 -9.01 -3.65 13.32
CA ASN A 18 -10.23 -3.35 12.57
C ASN A 18 -9.97 -3.08 11.08
N GLY A 19 -8.71 -3.04 10.62
CA GLY A 19 -8.34 -2.71 9.23
C GLY A 19 -7.35 -1.55 9.13
N ALA A 20 -7.50 -0.71 8.11
CA ALA A 20 -6.71 0.51 7.94
C ALA A 20 -7.39 1.70 8.62
N ASN A 21 -6.60 2.61 9.20
CA ASN A 21 -7.09 3.92 9.58
C ASN A 21 -7.32 4.77 8.33
N HIS A 22 -8.58 4.88 7.91
CA HIS A 22 -9.02 5.72 6.78
C HIS A 22 -8.80 7.23 7.01
N GLY A 23 -8.41 7.63 8.23
CA GLY A 23 -8.24 9.03 8.64
C GLY A 23 -6.80 9.54 8.71
N GLU A 24 -5.78 8.73 8.44
CA GLU A 24 -4.38 9.20 8.43
C GLU A 24 -3.85 9.36 6.99
N ILE A 25 -2.91 10.29 6.82
CA ILE A 25 -2.45 10.76 5.51
C ILE A 25 -1.64 9.65 4.82
N ALA A 26 -2.13 9.17 3.67
CA ALA A 26 -1.36 8.33 2.77
C ALA A 26 -0.72 9.18 1.66
N ILE A 27 0.51 8.84 1.28
CA ILE A 27 1.26 9.50 0.20
C ILE A 27 1.75 8.49 -0.82
N ALA A 28 1.76 8.89 -2.09
CA ALA A 28 2.35 8.14 -3.19
C ALA A 28 3.54 8.93 -3.77
N THR A 29 4.70 8.28 -3.88
CA THR A 29 5.83 8.83 -4.63
C THR A 29 5.84 8.21 -6.02
N VAL A 30 5.82 9.03 -7.07
CA VAL A 30 5.78 8.59 -8.47
C VAL A 30 7.08 9.00 -9.16
N TRP A 31 7.76 8.05 -9.81
CA TRP A 31 8.95 8.31 -10.61
C TRP A 31 8.66 8.07 -12.09
N TYR A 32 8.73 9.15 -12.86
CA TYR A 32 8.44 9.14 -14.29
C TYR A 32 9.67 8.71 -15.09
N PRO A 33 9.47 8.08 -16.27
CA PRO A 33 10.52 7.81 -17.25
C PRO A 33 11.40 9.01 -17.62
N SER A 34 10.85 10.21 -17.55
CA SER A 34 11.56 11.46 -17.82
C SER A 34 12.57 11.84 -16.73
N GLY A 35 12.62 11.11 -15.62
CA GLY A 35 13.43 11.43 -14.44
C GLY A 35 12.74 12.34 -13.42
N VAL A 36 11.55 12.86 -13.74
CA VAL A 36 10.73 13.64 -12.80
C VAL A 36 10.27 12.75 -11.65
N ARG A 37 10.23 13.33 -10.44
CA ARG A 37 9.74 12.68 -9.23
C ARG A 37 8.70 13.56 -8.58
N GLU A 38 7.59 12.96 -8.17
CA GLU A 38 6.50 13.68 -7.50
C GLU A 38 6.09 12.95 -6.23
N VAL A 39 5.64 13.72 -5.24
CA VAL A 39 4.97 13.22 -4.04
C VAL A 39 3.53 13.72 -4.11
N LEU A 40 2.59 12.78 -4.12
CA LEU A 40 1.17 13.04 -4.33
C LEU A 40 0.38 12.55 -3.11
N PRO A 41 -0.64 13.30 -2.67
CA PRO A 41 -1.56 12.80 -1.67
C PRO A 41 -2.36 11.63 -2.25
N VAL A 42 -2.57 10.60 -1.46
CA VAL A 42 -3.52 9.53 -1.78
C VAL A 42 -4.91 9.97 -1.32
N ASP A 43 -5.90 9.82 -2.19
CA ASP A 43 -7.25 10.26 -1.90
C ASP A 43 -7.95 9.35 -0.89
N SER A 44 -8.90 9.94 -0.16
CA SER A 44 -9.80 9.21 0.74
C SER A 44 -10.76 8.25 0.02
N THR A 45 -10.86 8.31 -1.30
CA THR A 45 -11.68 7.37 -2.10
C THR A 45 -11.01 6.02 -2.32
N SER A 46 -9.72 5.92 -1.99
CA SER A 46 -8.91 4.70 -2.05
C SER A 46 -9.53 3.57 -1.24
N ARG A 47 -9.36 2.33 -1.69
CA ARG A 47 -10.07 1.16 -1.15
C ARG A 47 -9.12 -0.01 -0.97
N ALA A 48 -9.42 -0.86 0.00
CA ALA A 48 -8.70 -2.11 0.20
C ALA A 48 -9.68 -3.23 0.55
N TRP A 49 -9.38 -4.44 0.09
CA TRP A 49 -10.21 -5.62 0.29
C TRP A 49 -9.34 -6.89 0.31
N ASP A 50 -9.99 -8.05 0.38
CA ASP A 50 -9.32 -9.37 0.53
C ASP A 50 -8.35 -9.37 1.72
N THR A 51 -8.92 -9.32 2.92
CA THR A 51 -8.15 -9.15 4.15
C THR A 51 -7.60 -10.48 4.69
N SER A 52 -6.40 -10.44 5.25
CA SER A 52 -5.84 -11.54 6.04
C SER A 52 -5.32 -11.07 7.40
N ARG A 53 -5.45 -11.93 8.42
CA ARG A 53 -5.16 -11.57 9.80
C ARG A 53 -3.79 -12.10 10.20
N SER A 54 -2.94 -11.23 10.74
CA SER A 54 -1.63 -11.64 11.25
C SER A 54 -1.80 -12.68 12.36
N PRO A 55 -1.13 -13.84 12.28
CA PRO A 55 -1.25 -14.91 13.27
C PRO A 55 -0.86 -14.47 14.68
N LYS A 56 0.15 -13.59 14.81
CA LYS A 56 0.71 -13.19 16.10
C LYS A 56 0.00 -12.00 16.74
N LYS A 57 -0.26 -10.94 15.95
CA LYS A 57 -0.75 -9.65 16.47
C LYS A 57 -2.22 -9.38 16.17
N GLY A 58 -2.87 -10.24 15.37
CA GLY A 58 -4.27 -10.05 14.99
C GLY A 58 -4.55 -8.84 14.09
N LYS A 59 -3.52 -8.11 13.65
CA LYS A 59 -3.66 -6.97 12.71
C LYS A 59 -4.23 -7.46 11.37
N LEU A 60 -5.13 -6.67 10.78
CA LEU A 60 -5.82 -6.99 9.53
C LEU A 60 -5.10 -6.35 8.33
N TYR A 61 -4.43 -7.16 7.53
CA TYR A 61 -3.71 -6.74 6.32
C TYR A 61 -4.59 -6.94 5.08
N PHE A 62 -4.34 -6.17 4.02
CA PHE A 62 -5.07 -6.27 2.76
C PHE A 62 -4.19 -6.93 1.69
N ASN A 63 -4.77 -7.83 0.90
CA ASN A 63 -4.10 -8.48 -0.22
C ASN A 63 -4.39 -7.78 -1.55
N GLU A 64 -5.49 -7.04 -1.62
CA GLU A 64 -5.82 -6.20 -2.75
C GLU A 64 -6.15 -4.78 -2.29
N PHE A 65 -5.65 -3.79 -3.03
CA PHE A 65 -5.97 -2.40 -2.77
C PHE A 65 -5.90 -1.55 -4.03
N GLN A 66 -6.65 -0.46 -4.01
CA GLN A 66 -6.66 0.60 -5.01
C GLN A 66 -6.31 1.92 -4.34
N LEU A 67 -5.36 2.63 -4.95
CA LEU A 67 -4.94 3.96 -4.57
C LEU A 67 -5.40 4.95 -5.64
N ASP A 68 -6.19 5.93 -5.24
CA ASP A 68 -6.68 6.98 -6.12
C ASP A 68 -5.83 8.24 -5.96
N LEU A 69 -5.48 8.84 -7.10
CA LEU A 69 -4.70 10.08 -7.23
C LEU A 69 -5.45 11.04 -8.16
N SER A 70 -6.49 11.69 -7.63
CA SER A 70 -7.37 12.63 -8.34
C SER A 70 -6.59 13.80 -8.96
N THR A 71 -5.51 14.25 -8.33
CA THR A 71 -4.59 15.27 -8.85
C THR A 71 -3.94 14.88 -10.18
N LYS A 72 -3.96 13.59 -10.53
CA LYS A 72 -3.46 13.04 -11.79
C LYS A 72 -4.54 12.29 -12.57
N ASN A 73 -5.80 12.35 -12.14
CA ASN A 73 -6.91 11.59 -12.70
C ASN A 73 -6.54 10.11 -12.95
N SER A 74 -5.89 9.49 -11.96
CA SER A 74 -5.28 8.17 -12.11
C SER A 74 -5.52 7.32 -10.87
N SER A 75 -5.51 6.00 -11.04
CA SER A 75 -5.53 5.05 -9.93
C SER A 75 -4.55 3.91 -10.15
N PHE A 76 -4.04 3.37 -9.04
CA PHE A 76 -3.19 2.18 -9.02
C PHE A 76 -3.91 1.07 -8.30
N ARG A 77 -4.17 -0.05 -8.98
CA ARG A 77 -4.64 -1.28 -8.35
C ARG A 77 -3.46 -2.22 -8.14
N VAL A 78 -3.34 -2.71 -6.91
CA VAL A 78 -2.30 -3.66 -6.51
C VAL A 78 -2.97 -4.92 -6.01
N THR A 79 -2.51 -6.06 -6.53
CA THR A 79 -2.84 -7.39 -6.03
C THR A 79 -1.53 -8.03 -5.59
N LYS A 80 -1.42 -8.42 -4.33
CA LYS A 80 -0.24 -9.12 -3.83
C LYS A 80 -0.12 -10.47 -4.52
N SER A 81 1.09 -10.78 -5.00
CA SER A 81 1.40 -12.10 -5.58
C SER A 81 1.39 -13.22 -4.54
N THR A 82 1.63 -12.89 -3.28
CA THR A 82 1.69 -13.84 -2.16
C THR A 82 0.93 -13.27 -0.98
N ARG A 83 0.06 -14.09 -0.40
CA ARG A 83 -0.72 -13.75 0.80
C ARG A 83 0.11 -13.96 2.06
N ASP A 84 -0.30 -13.34 3.15
CA ASP A 84 0.28 -13.56 4.50
C ASP A 84 1.79 -13.30 4.61
N THR A 85 2.30 -12.36 3.82
CA THR A 85 3.70 -11.94 3.80
C THR A 85 4.10 -11.06 5.00
N VAL A 86 3.43 -11.23 6.15
CA VAL A 86 3.74 -10.48 7.36
C VAL A 86 5.12 -10.91 7.85
N VAL A 87 6.08 -9.98 7.79
CA VAL A 87 7.41 -10.20 8.36
C VAL A 87 7.31 -10.13 9.88
N VAL A 88 7.61 -11.23 10.56
CA VAL A 88 7.71 -11.28 12.01
C VAL A 88 9.17 -11.00 12.39
N PRO A 89 9.47 -9.99 13.23
CA PRO A 89 10.83 -9.76 13.70
C PRO A 89 11.40 -10.98 14.42
N ILE A 90 12.71 -11.23 14.33
CA ILE A 90 13.35 -12.38 14.98
C ILE A 90 13.12 -12.36 16.52
N ALA A 91 13.19 -11.19 17.15
CA ALA A 91 12.90 -11.01 18.58
C ALA A 91 11.48 -11.44 18.97
N ASP A 92 10.55 -11.48 18.02
CA ASP A 92 9.18 -11.92 18.21
C ASP A 92 9.02 -13.47 18.12
N TYR A 93 10.08 -14.26 17.90
CA TYR A 93 10.01 -15.73 17.85
C TYR A 93 10.22 -16.43 19.20
N GLY A 94 10.57 -15.70 20.26
CA GLY A 94 10.78 -16.28 21.59
C GLY A 94 11.99 -17.22 21.69
N LEU A 95 13.01 -16.99 20.85
CA LEU A 95 14.32 -17.65 20.90
C LEU A 95 15.23 -17.01 21.95
#